data_AF-A0A928EJZ9-F1
#
_entry.id   AF-A0A928EJZ9-F1
#
_cell.length_a   1.000
_cell.length_b   1.000
_cell.length_c   1.000
_cell.angle_alpha   90.00
_cell.angle_beta   90.00
_cell.angle_gamma   90.00
#
_symmetry.space_group_name_H-M   'P 1'
#
loop_
_entity.id
_entity.type
_entity.pdbx_description
1 polymer ?
#
loop_
_entity_poly.entity_id
_entity_poly.type
_entity_poly.pdbx_seq_one_letter_code
_entity_poly.pdbx_strand_id
1 'polypeptide(L)'
;MGEGDGVTRIRAIVLAAQDEEARPVLHLLAHAATKPAKLSCPTGAGWTAASTHGNILVLRTGIGLTATASALGWALAHFSPRFVLSTGSAGGLATDIGVGDVVIGSSYAYGSADATAFGYVRGQIPGQPASFAGSSLLLEAVPPGVRQGLMLSGDSFVTAANVGDMRQAFPEALSTDMESAAAAQVCATWDIPFASIRCISDLCGPQAGQDYHLGLNDAAQRSAETAVNLLYAVSENARSGPAQRFSEASLRAALLLAFARVRKLPPESIDGVPAEIRAALEQQLEADGHLDIAPTALAAIAAAQKAIAQDNTLTLTAKQYDTQRAALVGELGLDSGRGHLSWPPTSQTIIKRFNGYWNDALEQVGLRAQSGRKRGGLKFSDRDYINALRAFATWSAKHGSSPSYKTYQEWLEKTGRRGVFPSGAAIRQRFGSWRAAASAAQI
;
A
#
# COMPACT_ATOMS: atom_id res chain seq x y z
N MET A 1 -41.05 -0.47 -6.22
CA MET A 1 -40.71 0.92 -5.89
C MET A 1 -39.20 0.96 -5.68
N GLY A 2 -38.48 1.63 -6.58
CA GLY A 2 -37.10 2.13 -6.44
C GLY A 2 -35.97 1.12 -6.17
N GLU A 3 -35.41 0.52 -7.22
CA GLU A 3 -34.01 0.08 -7.21
C GLU A 3 -33.12 1.33 -7.08
N GLY A 4 -32.65 1.59 -5.86
CA GLY A 4 -31.61 2.58 -5.60
C GLY A 4 -30.26 1.92 -5.77
N ASP A 5 -29.56 2.26 -6.85
CA ASP A 5 -28.21 1.84 -7.23
C ASP A 5 -27.12 2.45 -6.31
N GLY A 6 -27.41 2.56 -5.00
CA GLY A 6 -26.56 3.21 -4.00
C GLY A 6 -25.82 2.21 -3.14
N VAL A 7 -24.49 2.33 -3.08
CA VAL A 7 -23.65 1.61 -2.12
C VAL A 7 -24.12 1.89 -0.69
N THR A 8 -24.42 0.84 0.08
CA THR A 8 -24.97 0.99 1.44
C THR A 8 -23.86 1.41 2.41
N ARG A 9 -24.02 2.56 3.06
CA ARG A 9 -23.06 3.01 4.10
C ARG A 9 -23.17 2.14 5.34
N ILE A 10 -22.02 1.69 5.84
CA ILE A 10 -21.92 0.90 7.06
C ILE A 10 -20.78 1.43 7.94
N ARG A 11 -20.82 1.11 9.22
CA ARG A 11 -19.79 1.49 10.18
C ARG A 11 -18.47 0.80 9.85
N ALA A 12 -18.50 -0.52 9.73
CA ALA A 12 -17.29 -1.32 9.52
C ALA A 12 -17.60 -2.67 8.86
N ILE A 13 -16.57 -3.25 8.25
CA ILE A 13 -16.52 -4.67 7.91
C ILE A 13 -15.56 -5.37 8.88
N VAL A 14 -15.95 -6.52 9.42
CA VAL A 14 -15.07 -7.41 10.19
C VAL A 14 -14.89 -8.71 9.41
N LEU A 15 -13.65 -8.99 9.02
CA LEU A 15 -13.24 -10.18 8.28
C LEU A 15 -12.77 -11.28 9.22
N ALA A 16 -13.18 -12.50 8.94
CA ALA A 16 -12.67 -13.74 9.54
C ALA A 16 -12.45 -14.76 8.41
N ALA A 17 -11.40 -15.58 8.46
CA ALA A 17 -11.14 -16.55 7.39
C ALA A 17 -12.07 -17.77 7.53
N GLN A 18 -12.30 -18.22 8.76
CA GLN A 18 -13.03 -19.45 9.08
C GLN A 18 -14.22 -19.23 10.01
N ASP A 19 -15.08 -20.25 10.18
CA ASP A 19 -16.26 -20.18 11.05
C ASP A 19 -15.87 -20.07 12.53
N GLU A 20 -14.76 -20.71 12.92
CA GLU A 20 -14.15 -20.65 14.26
C GLU A 20 -13.72 -19.21 14.62
N GLU A 21 -13.32 -18.42 13.64
CA GLU A 21 -12.92 -17.01 13.81
C GLU A 21 -14.13 -16.07 13.74
N ALA A 22 -15.11 -16.36 12.89
CA ALA A 22 -16.32 -15.54 12.76
C ALA A 22 -17.26 -15.70 13.97
N ARG A 23 -17.36 -16.90 14.54
CA ARG A 23 -18.33 -17.22 15.61
C ARG A 23 -18.13 -16.36 16.88
N PRO A 24 -16.92 -16.18 17.42
CA PRO A 24 -16.66 -15.26 18.53
C PRO A 24 -17.13 -13.83 18.25
N VAL A 25 -16.86 -13.30 17.05
CA VAL A 25 -17.30 -11.94 16.65
C VAL A 25 -18.82 -11.84 16.67
N LEU A 26 -19.52 -12.81 16.05
CA LEU A 26 -20.98 -12.84 16.03
C LEU A 26 -21.58 -12.96 17.44
N HIS A 27 -20.96 -13.75 18.31
CA HIS A 27 -21.38 -13.92 19.69
C HIS A 27 -21.22 -12.62 20.50
N LEU A 28 -20.08 -11.94 20.39
CA LEU A 28 -19.84 -10.66 21.04
C LEU A 28 -20.80 -9.57 20.53
N LEU A 29 -21.04 -9.52 19.22
CA LEU A 29 -21.99 -8.57 18.64
C LEU A 29 -23.44 -8.84 19.07
N ALA A 30 -23.83 -10.10 19.28
CA ALA A 30 -25.18 -10.40 19.78
C ALA A 30 -25.48 -9.79 21.17
N HIS A 31 -24.44 -9.43 21.93
CA HIS A 31 -24.56 -8.76 23.23
C HIS A 31 -24.46 -7.23 23.15
N ALA A 32 -23.87 -6.69 22.07
CA ALA A 32 -23.56 -5.26 21.91
C ALA A 32 -24.31 -4.57 20.75
N ALA A 33 -25.05 -5.33 19.95
CA ALA A 33 -25.76 -4.91 18.75
C ALA A 33 -27.06 -5.72 18.59
N THR A 34 -27.83 -5.46 17.52
CA THR A 34 -28.93 -6.36 17.14
C THR A 34 -28.40 -7.74 16.82
N LYS A 35 -29.22 -8.78 17.07
CA LYS A 35 -28.91 -10.15 16.69
C LYS A 35 -28.43 -10.21 15.21
N PRO A 36 -27.22 -10.71 14.92
CA PRO A 36 -26.71 -10.76 13.56
C PRO A 36 -27.65 -11.54 12.63
N ALA A 37 -28.03 -10.91 11.51
CA ALA A 37 -28.88 -11.49 10.48
C ALA A 37 -28.01 -11.96 9.31
N LYS A 38 -28.28 -13.16 8.79
CA LYS A 38 -27.51 -13.71 7.68
C LYS A 38 -27.75 -12.89 6.40
N LEU A 39 -26.66 -12.53 5.73
CA LEU A 39 -26.64 -11.85 4.44
C LEU A 39 -26.26 -12.86 3.35
N SER A 40 -26.98 -12.84 2.24
CA SER A 40 -26.59 -13.61 1.06
C SER A 40 -25.38 -12.96 0.41
N CYS A 41 -24.30 -13.73 0.24
CA CYS A 41 -23.10 -13.30 -0.46
C CYS A 41 -22.61 -14.44 -1.38
N PRO A 42 -22.05 -14.12 -2.56
CA PRO A 42 -21.59 -15.12 -3.53
C PRO A 42 -20.30 -15.82 -3.08
N THR A 43 -19.63 -15.28 -2.06
CA THR A 43 -18.34 -15.75 -1.55
C THR A 43 -18.41 -15.88 -0.03
N GLY A 44 -18.08 -17.07 0.50
CA GLY A 44 -18.06 -17.30 1.94
C GLY A 44 -19.43 -17.20 2.62
N ALA A 45 -19.52 -16.46 3.73
CA ALA A 45 -20.76 -16.19 4.44
C ALA A 45 -20.75 -14.79 5.06
N GLY A 46 -21.90 -14.11 5.09
CA GLY A 46 -22.02 -12.75 5.61
C GLY A 46 -23.12 -12.61 6.66
N TRP A 47 -22.94 -11.65 7.59
CA TRP A 47 -23.95 -11.27 8.57
C TRP A 47 -23.96 -9.76 8.78
N THR A 48 -25.14 -9.17 8.96
CA THR A 48 -25.29 -7.77 9.33
C THR A 48 -25.79 -7.64 10.76
N ALA A 49 -25.26 -6.67 11.49
CA ALA A 49 -25.72 -6.31 12.84
C ALA A 49 -25.78 -4.79 12.96
N ALA A 50 -26.93 -4.25 13.38
CA ALA A 50 -27.07 -2.83 13.69
C ALA A 50 -26.59 -2.56 15.11
N SER A 51 -25.66 -1.63 15.29
CA SER A 51 -25.19 -1.18 16.61
C SER A 51 -25.54 0.29 16.82
N THR A 52 -25.33 0.78 18.06
CA THR A 52 -25.43 2.21 18.38
C THR A 52 -24.49 3.08 17.55
N HIS A 53 -23.40 2.51 17.03
CA HIS A 53 -22.39 3.21 16.23
C HIS A 53 -22.57 2.99 14.71
N GLY A 54 -23.70 2.40 14.29
CA GLY A 54 -24.02 2.07 12.90
C GLY A 54 -23.94 0.59 12.57
N ASN A 55 -24.21 0.27 11.30
CA ASN A 55 -24.31 -1.11 10.81
C ASN A 55 -22.93 -1.76 10.66
N ILE A 56 -22.79 -3.00 11.11
CA ILE A 56 -21.56 -3.79 11.03
C ILE A 56 -21.83 -4.96 10.09
N LEU A 57 -20.90 -5.20 9.17
CA LEU A 57 -20.90 -6.37 8.30
C LEU A 57 -19.80 -7.33 8.76
N VAL A 58 -20.15 -8.56 9.13
CA VAL A 58 -19.19 -9.63 9.41
C VAL A 58 -19.12 -10.52 8.16
N LEU A 59 -17.91 -10.79 7.67
CA LEU A 59 -17.67 -11.67 6.53
C LEU A 59 -16.72 -12.78 6.89
N ARG A 60 -17.17 -14.03 6.71
CA ARG A 60 -16.30 -15.19 6.65
C ARG A 60 -15.80 -15.36 5.22
N THR A 61 -14.51 -15.07 4.97
CA THR A 61 -13.94 -14.96 3.62
C THR A 61 -13.58 -16.30 2.99
N GLY A 62 -13.26 -17.31 3.80
CA GLY A 62 -12.45 -18.45 3.38
C GLY A 62 -10.96 -18.17 3.54
N ILE A 63 -10.15 -19.23 3.48
CA ILE A 63 -8.70 -19.19 3.73
C ILE A 63 -7.96 -18.74 2.47
N GLY A 64 -6.92 -17.93 2.65
CA GLY A 64 -5.99 -17.56 1.60
C GLY A 64 -6.26 -16.20 0.96
N LEU A 65 -5.28 -15.77 0.17
CA LEU A 65 -5.23 -14.42 -0.39
C LEU A 65 -6.37 -14.17 -1.37
N THR A 66 -6.68 -15.16 -2.22
CA THR A 66 -7.71 -15.04 -3.26
C THR A 66 -9.11 -15.02 -2.65
N ALA A 67 -9.39 -15.89 -1.66
CA ALA A 67 -10.68 -15.93 -0.98
C ALA A 67 -10.98 -14.60 -0.27
N THR A 68 -9.98 -14.06 0.43
CA THR A 68 -10.03 -12.75 1.07
C THR A 68 -10.30 -11.62 0.07
N ALA A 69 -9.54 -11.57 -1.03
CA ALA A 69 -9.70 -10.54 -2.04
C ALA A 69 -11.07 -10.60 -2.73
N SER A 70 -11.57 -11.81 -3.04
CA SER A 70 -12.89 -11.99 -3.65
C SER A 70 -14.03 -11.57 -2.71
N ALA A 71 -13.99 -11.98 -1.45
CA ALA A 71 -15.04 -11.66 -0.47
C ALA A 71 -15.06 -10.17 -0.13
N LEU A 72 -13.90 -9.58 0.15
CA LEU A 72 -13.80 -8.15 0.46
C LEU A 72 -14.11 -7.29 -0.78
N GLY A 73 -13.63 -7.67 -1.96
CA GLY A 73 -13.94 -6.95 -3.21
C GLY A 73 -15.44 -6.91 -3.51
N TRP A 74 -16.14 -8.03 -3.32
CA TRP A 74 -17.61 -8.07 -3.40
C TRP A 74 -18.23 -7.12 -2.37
N ALA A 75 -17.82 -7.20 -1.10
CA ALA A 75 -18.40 -6.37 -0.06
C ALA A 75 -18.21 -4.89 -0.32
N LEU A 76 -17.04 -4.46 -0.80
CA LEU A 76 -16.77 -3.06 -1.12
C LEU A 76 -17.50 -2.55 -2.37
N ALA A 77 -17.97 -3.45 -3.24
CA ALA A 77 -18.85 -3.08 -4.35
C ALA A 77 -20.29 -2.78 -3.90
N HIS A 78 -20.73 -3.34 -2.77
CA HIS A 78 -22.11 -3.19 -2.26
C HIS A 78 -22.21 -2.30 -1.01
N PHE A 79 -21.11 -2.18 -0.25
CA PHE A 79 -21.06 -1.47 1.02
C PHE A 79 -19.91 -0.47 1.06
N SER A 80 -20.14 0.65 1.74
CA SER A 80 -19.15 1.69 1.97
C SER A 80 -18.86 1.75 3.47
N PRO A 81 -17.86 0.98 3.95
CA PRO A 81 -17.47 1.01 5.36
C PRO A 81 -16.55 2.18 5.68
N ARG A 82 -16.57 2.63 6.94
CA ARG A 82 -15.60 3.62 7.43
C ARG A 82 -14.22 2.99 7.70
N PHE A 83 -14.17 1.70 8.00
CA PHE A 83 -12.94 0.93 8.13
C PHE A 83 -13.21 -0.57 8.01
N VAL A 84 -12.15 -1.34 7.81
CA VAL A 84 -12.16 -2.80 7.80
C VAL A 84 -11.24 -3.32 8.89
N LEU A 85 -11.73 -4.28 9.67
CA LEU A 85 -10.93 -5.06 10.59
C LEU A 85 -10.82 -6.50 10.07
N SER A 86 -9.67 -7.13 10.27
CA SER A 86 -9.52 -8.58 10.10
C SER A 86 -9.15 -9.18 11.45
N THR A 87 -9.73 -10.33 11.79
CA THR A 87 -9.44 -11.04 13.04
C THR A 87 -9.23 -12.52 12.80
N GLY A 88 -8.33 -13.13 13.56
CA GLY A 88 -8.10 -14.56 13.52
C GLY A 88 -6.81 -15.00 14.22
N SER A 89 -6.35 -16.20 13.91
CA SER A 89 -5.09 -16.75 14.42
C SER A 89 -3.91 -16.52 13.45
N ALA A 90 -2.67 -16.62 13.94
CA ALA A 90 -1.46 -16.52 13.13
C ALA A 90 -0.27 -17.26 13.77
N GLY A 91 0.73 -17.59 12.95
CA GLY A 91 2.02 -18.10 13.41
C GLY A 91 2.97 -16.98 13.82
N GLY A 92 3.71 -17.16 14.92
CA GLY A 92 4.69 -16.21 15.45
C GLY A 92 6.05 -16.31 14.77
N LEU A 93 6.58 -15.18 14.29
CA LEU A 93 7.88 -15.09 13.61
C LEU A 93 8.98 -14.47 14.47
N ALA A 94 8.65 -13.43 15.24
CA ALA A 94 9.62 -12.72 16.06
C ALA A 94 10.18 -13.62 17.18
N THR A 95 11.43 -13.38 17.58
CA THR A 95 12.10 -14.22 18.59
C THR A 95 11.57 -14.01 20.01
N ASP A 96 10.89 -12.90 20.25
CA ASP A 96 10.35 -12.47 21.54
C ASP A 96 8.80 -12.50 21.56
N ILE A 97 8.17 -13.19 20.60
CA ILE A 97 6.71 -13.38 20.56
C ILE A 97 6.32 -14.72 21.19
N GLY A 98 5.26 -14.72 21.99
CA GLY A 98 4.73 -15.90 22.66
C GLY A 98 3.38 -16.36 22.09
N VAL A 99 3.08 -17.64 22.29
CA VAL A 99 1.73 -18.18 22.03
C VAL A 99 0.73 -17.53 22.98
N GLY A 100 -0.39 -17.06 22.43
CA GLY A 100 -1.43 -16.32 23.14
C GLY A 100 -1.26 -14.80 23.09
N ASP A 101 -0.13 -14.29 22.59
CA ASP A 101 0.05 -12.86 22.34
C ASP A 101 -0.97 -12.39 21.30
N VAL A 102 -1.49 -11.17 21.49
CA VAL A 102 -2.35 -10.50 20.51
C VAL A 102 -1.54 -9.39 19.84
N VAL A 103 -1.50 -9.43 18.52
CA VAL A 103 -0.78 -8.49 17.67
C VAL A 103 -1.74 -7.75 16.73
N ILE A 104 -1.37 -6.53 16.36
CA ILE A 104 -2.06 -5.73 15.34
C ILE A 104 -1.07 -5.27 14.26
N GLY A 105 -1.48 -5.35 13.00
CA GLY A 105 -0.59 -5.01 11.89
C GLY A 105 -0.43 -3.50 11.71
N SER A 106 0.78 -2.99 11.95
CA SER A 106 1.16 -1.62 11.56
C SER A 106 1.66 -1.55 10.11
N SER A 107 2.07 -2.69 9.55
CA SER A 107 2.32 -2.86 8.13
C SER A 107 2.13 -4.33 7.70
N TYR A 108 1.89 -4.55 6.40
CA TYR A 108 1.60 -5.85 5.81
C TYR A 108 2.46 -6.09 4.57
N ALA A 109 3.03 -7.28 4.43
CA ALA A 109 3.79 -7.67 3.23
C ALA A 109 3.47 -9.11 2.81
N TYR A 110 3.66 -9.41 1.53
CA TYR A 110 3.54 -10.79 1.06
C TYR A 110 4.79 -11.58 1.43
N GLY A 111 4.66 -12.59 2.28
CA GLY A 111 5.79 -13.40 2.74
C GLY A 111 6.40 -14.26 1.62
N SER A 112 5.60 -14.64 0.61
CA SER A 112 6.00 -15.57 -0.45
C SER A 112 6.30 -14.91 -1.81
N ALA A 113 5.97 -13.62 -2.00
CA ALA A 113 6.13 -12.98 -3.30
C ALA A 113 7.61 -12.74 -3.67
N ASP A 114 8.01 -13.19 -4.86
CA ASP A 114 9.35 -12.96 -5.42
C ASP A 114 9.31 -12.35 -6.80
N ALA A 115 9.61 -11.05 -6.88
CA ALA A 115 9.88 -10.38 -8.14
C ALA A 115 11.27 -9.76 -8.17
N THR A 116 12.23 -10.31 -7.40
CA THR A 116 13.61 -9.83 -7.35
C THR A 116 14.30 -9.88 -8.71
N ALA A 117 13.87 -10.80 -9.59
CA ALA A 117 14.27 -10.90 -11.00
C ALA A 117 14.06 -9.62 -11.79
N PHE A 118 13.10 -8.79 -11.36
CA PHE A 118 12.77 -7.51 -11.97
C PHE A 118 13.30 -6.32 -11.16
N GLY A 119 14.10 -6.56 -10.12
CA GLY A 119 14.71 -5.55 -9.27
C GLY A 119 13.81 -5.03 -8.13
N TYR A 120 12.70 -5.71 -7.85
CA TYR A 120 11.86 -5.43 -6.67
C TYR A 120 12.45 -6.06 -5.41
N VAL A 121 12.05 -5.58 -4.23
CA VAL A 121 12.45 -6.20 -2.96
C VAL A 121 11.65 -7.47 -2.71
N ARG A 122 12.15 -8.35 -1.83
CA ARG A 122 11.44 -9.57 -1.41
C ARG A 122 10.07 -9.17 -0.84
N GLY A 123 9.03 -9.93 -1.19
CA GLY A 123 7.64 -9.67 -0.81
C GLY A 123 6.91 -8.61 -1.62
N GLN A 124 7.59 -7.90 -2.52
CA GLN A 124 6.96 -6.88 -3.36
C GLN A 124 6.40 -7.49 -4.66
N ILE A 125 5.07 -7.43 -4.82
CA ILE A 125 4.41 -7.72 -6.10
C ILE A 125 4.68 -6.57 -7.09
N PRO A 126 5.03 -6.84 -8.36
CA PRO A 126 5.21 -5.79 -9.37
C PRO A 126 4.01 -4.85 -9.46
N GLY A 127 4.28 -3.54 -9.41
CA GLY A 127 3.24 -2.49 -9.43
C GLY A 127 2.61 -2.18 -8.06
N GLN A 128 2.91 -2.96 -7.03
CA GLN A 128 2.48 -2.71 -5.65
C GLN A 128 3.62 -2.10 -4.81
N PRO A 129 3.32 -1.43 -3.69
CA PRO A 129 4.35 -1.08 -2.70
C PRO A 129 4.98 -2.35 -2.10
N ALA A 130 6.15 -2.21 -1.48
CA ALA A 130 6.81 -3.32 -0.78
C ALA A 130 6.01 -3.81 0.44
N SER A 131 5.27 -2.91 1.07
CA SER A 131 4.33 -3.20 2.14
C SER A 131 3.15 -2.22 2.11
N PHE A 132 2.05 -2.63 2.73
CA PHE A 132 0.85 -1.81 2.92
C PHE A 132 0.81 -1.33 4.37
N ALA A 133 0.52 -0.06 4.59
CA ALA A 133 0.46 0.51 5.94
C ALA A 133 -0.85 0.12 6.64
N GLY A 134 -0.78 -0.20 7.93
CA GLY A 134 -1.95 -0.22 8.81
C GLY A 134 -2.47 1.19 9.06
N SER A 135 -3.76 1.29 9.38
CA SER A 135 -4.38 2.59 9.62
C SER A 135 -3.96 3.19 10.96
N SER A 136 -3.40 4.41 10.94
CA SER A 136 -3.10 5.17 12.17
C SER A 136 -4.32 5.36 13.06
N LEU A 137 -5.50 5.63 12.48
CA LEU A 137 -6.78 5.72 13.19
C LEU A 137 -7.04 4.48 14.07
N LEU A 138 -6.77 3.30 13.54
CA LEU A 138 -7.04 2.03 14.23
C LEU A 138 -5.91 1.69 15.21
N LEU A 139 -4.67 2.00 14.85
CA LEU A 139 -3.49 1.77 15.68
C LEU A 139 -3.45 2.68 16.92
N GLU A 140 -3.97 3.91 16.82
CA GLU A 140 -4.07 4.86 17.93
C GLU A 140 -5.19 4.48 18.91
N ALA A 141 -6.23 3.80 18.43
CA ALA A 141 -7.37 3.35 19.23
C ALA A 141 -7.19 1.96 19.86
N VAL A 142 -6.05 1.29 19.59
CA VAL A 142 -5.80 -0.07 20.10
C VAL A 142 -5.54 -0.04 21.62
N PRO A 143 -6.11 -0.97 22.40
CA PRO A 143 -5.86 -1.03 23.84
C PRO A 143 -4.38 -1.33 24.16
N PRO A 144 -3.89 -0.88 25.34
CA PRO A 144 -2.57 -1.27 25.84
C PRO A 144 -2.41 -2.79 25.90
N GLY A 145 -1.21 -3.28 25.63
CA GLY A 145 -0.89 -4.71 25.65
C GLY A 145 -1.04 -5.43 24.31
N VAL A 146 -1.58 -4.78 23.28
CA VAL A 146 -1.56 -5.29 21.91
C VAL A 146 -0.29 -4.82 21.20
N ARG A 147 0.53 -5.76 20.75
CA ARG A 147 1.81 -5.44 20.09
C ARG A 147 1.58 -5.07 18.62
N GLN A 148 2.15 -3.95 18.18
CA GLN A 148 2.02 -3.48 16.80
C GLN A 148 3.27 -3.84 15.96
N GLY A 149 3.09 -4.30 14.72
CA GLY A 149 4.26 -4.56 13.86
C GLY A 149 3.93 -5.09 12.47
N LEU A 150 4.97 -5.56 11.77
CA LEU A 150 4.86 -6.15 10.44
C LEU A 150 4.21 -7.53 10.51
N MET A 151 3.18 -7.73 9.70
CA MET A 151 2.52 -9.02 9.47
C MET A 151 2.75 -9.49 8.04
N LEU A 152 3.13 -10.76 7.88
CA LEU A 152 3.28 -11.37 6.57
C LEU A 152 2.03 -12.17 6.20
N SER A 153 1.76 -12.29 4.91
CA SER A 153 0.78 -13.27 4.42
C SER A 153 1.24 -14.00 3.17
N GLY A 154 0.83 -15.25 3.01
CA GLY A 154 1.07 -16.04 1.80
C GLY A 154 0.19 -17.27 1.74
N ASP A 155 0.02 -17.86 0.56
CA ASP A 155 -0.78 -19.10 0.36
C ASP A 155 -0.01 -20.37 0.78
N SER A 156 0.87 -20.29 1.77
CA SER A 156 1.63 -21.43 2.27
C SER A 156 1.83 -21.32 3.76
N PHE A 157 1.57 -22.41 4.48
CA PHE A 157 1.85 -22.50 5.90
C PHE A 157 3.36 -22.40 6.15
N VAL A 158 3.75 -21.65 7.18
CA VAL A 158 5.17 -21.48 7.53
C VAL A 158 5.58 -22.60 8.46
N THR A 159 6.57 -23.37 8.03
CA THR A 159 7.07 -24.58 8.68
C THR A 159 8.55 -24.44 8.99
N ALA A 160 9.12 -25.45 9.66
CA ALA A 160 10.57 -25.53 9.87
C ALA A 160 11.39 -25.45 8.56
N ALA A 161 10.81 -25.85 7.42
CA ALA A 161 11.50 -25.86 6.14
C ALA A 161 11.66 -24.45 5.50
N ASN A 162 10.74 -23.51 5.76
CA ASN A 162 10.72 -22.21 5.08
C ASN A 162 10.83 -21.00 6.04
N VAL A 163 10.71 -21.20 7.35
CA VAL A 163 10.81 -20.10 8.35
C VAL A 163 12.16 -19.39 8.31
N GLY A 164 13.25 -20.08 7.97
CA GLY A 164 14.60 -19.51 7.94
C GLY A 164 14.74 -18.42 6.86
N ASP A 165 14.32 -18.73 5.64
CA ASP A 165 14.27 -17.76 4.52
C ASP A 165 13.38 -16.57 4.87
N MET A 166 12.22 -16.85 5.47
CA MET A 166 11.26 -15.81 5.85
C MET A 166 11.81 -14.85 6.91
N ARG A 167 12.42 -15.37 7.99
CA ARG A 167 13.05 -14.54 9.03
C ARG A 167 14.26 -13.76 8.51
N GLN A 168 15.00 -14.33 7.55
CA GLN A 168 16.10 -13.62 6.91
C GLN A 168 15.60 -12.47 6.03
N ALA A 169 14.51 -12.68 5.29
CA ALA A 169 13.91 -11.68 4.42
C ALA A 169 13.17 -10.57 5.19
N PHE A 170 12.57 -10.90 6.33
CA PHE A 170 11.71 -10.02 7.12
C PHE A 170 12.04 -10.13 8.62
N PRO A 171 13.22 -9.65 9.06
CA PRO A 171 13.67 -9.82 10.44
C PRO A 171 12.77 -9.12 11.48
N GLU A 172 12.03 -8.10 11.08
CA GLU A 172 11.08 -7.36 11.93
C GLU A 172 9.64 -7.91 11.94
N ALA A 173 9.36 -8.99 11.20
CA ALA A 173 8.03 -9.57 11.12
C ALA A 173 7.61 -10.19 12.47
N LEU A 174 6.44 -9.80 12.96
CA LEU A 174 5.86 -10.35 14.19
C LEU A 174 5.19 -11.70 13.92
N SER A 175 4.41 -11.77 12.85
CA SER A 175 3.57 -12.92 12.55
C SER A 175 3.41 -13.16 11.06
N THR A 176 2.89 -14.34 10.74
CA THR A 176 2.48 -14.72 9.38
C THR A 176 1.11 -15.40 9.40
N ASP A 177 0.27 -15.04 8.44
CA ASP A 177 -1.03 -15.66 8.19
C ASP A 177 -1.24 -15.90 6.68
N MET A 178 -2.48 -16.10 6.24
CA MET A 178 -2.80 -16.38 4.83
C MET A 178 -3.74 -15.33 4.20
N GLU A 179 -4.07 -14.23 4.89
CA GLU A 179 -5.12 -13.29 4.44
C GLU A 179 -4.73 -11.81 4.53
N SER A 180 -4.00 -11.40 5.56
CA SER A 180 -3.98 -9.99 5.98
C SER A 180 -3.32 -9.05 4.98
N ALA A 181 -2.30 -9.48 4.25
CA ALA A 181 -1.70 -8.70 3.16
C ALA A 181 -2.66 -8.52 1.98
N ALA A 182 -3.50 -9.51 1.66
CA ALA A 182 -4.52 -9.38 0.62
C ALA A 182 -5.62 -8.40 1.04
N ALA A 183 -6.11 -8.50 2.29
CA ALA A 183 -7.06 -7.54 2.83
C ALA A 183 -6.48 -6.12 2.82
N ALA A 184 -5.23 -5.95 3.27
CA ALA A 184 -4.53 -4.66 3.25
C ALA A 184 -4.38 -4.09 1.84
N GLN A 185 -4.03 -4.92 0.85
CA GLN A 185 -3.93 -4.47 -0.54
C GLN A 185 -5.28 -4.01 -1.09
N VAL A 186 -6.35 -4.77 -0.85
CA VAL A 186 -7.70 -4.40 -1.29
C VAL A 186 -8.12 -3.10 -0.61
N CYS A 187 -8.02 -3.00 0.73
CA CYS A 187 -8.33 -1.78 1.46
C CYS A 187 -7.51 -0.57 0.99
N ALA A 188 -6.21 -0.74 0.70
CA ALA A 188 -5.38 0.32 0.13
C ALA A 188 -5.84 0.75 -1.27
N THR A 189 -6.35 -0.18 -2.08
CA THR A 189 -6.88 0.10 -3.42
C THR A 189 -8.17 0.91 -3.35
N TRP A 190 -9.05 0.56 -2.41
CA TRP A 190 -10.33 1.24 -2.19
C TRP A 190 -10.22 2.45 -1.26
N ASP A 191 -9.03 2.72 -0.74
CA ASP A 191 -8.72 3.78 0.20
C ASP A 191 -9.56 3.72 1.49
N ILE A 192 -9.61 2.53 2.08
CA ILE A 192 -10.36 2.25 3.30
C ILE A 192 -9.38 1.93 4.43
N PRO A 193 -9.49 2.58 5.60
CA PRO A 193 -8.70 2.24 6.78
C PRO A 193 -8.77 0.76 7.13
N PHE A 194 -7.61 0.13 7.33
CA PHE A 194 -7.51 -1.30 7.61
C PHE A 194 -6.58 -1.62 8.79
N ALA A 195 -6.98 -2.59 9.60
CA ALA A 195 -6.09 -3.26 10.54
C ALA A 195 -6.45 -4.74 10.68
N SER A 196 -5.45 -5.59 10.78
CA SER A 196 -5.57 -7.01 11.14
C SER A 196 -5.13 -7.22 12.57
N ILE A 197 -5.93 -7.96 13.32
CA ILE A 197 -5.68 -8.38 14.70
C ILE A 197 -5.48 -9.89 14.67
N ARG A 198 -4.35 -10.38 15.17
CA ARG A 198 -4.08 -11.82 15.23
C ARG A 198 -3.72 -12.24 16.64
N CYS A 199 -4.21 -13.40 17.07
CA CYS A 199 -3.67 -14.09 18.22
C CYS A 199 -2.67 -15.15 17.76
N ILE A 200 -1.50 -15.20 18.38
CA ILE A 200 -0.46 -16.16 18.04
C ILE A 200 -0.86 -17.55 18.54
N SER A 201 -1.20 -18.46 17.62
CA SER A 201 -1.60 -19.84 17.93
C SER A 201 -0.41 -20.77 18.15
N ASP A 202 0.68 -20.49 17.45
CA ASP A 202 1.88 -21.31 17.36
C ASP A 202 3.08 -20.44 16.99
N LEU A 203 4.30 -20.94 17.21
CA LEU A 203 5.53 -20.30 16.77
C LEU A 203 6.03 -21.00 15.50
N CYS A 204 6.54 -20.26 14.52
CA CYS A 204 7.09 -20.87 13.32
C CYS A 204 8.50 -21.45 13.57
N GLY A 205 8.78 -22.67 13.09
CA GLY A 205 10.13 -23.25 13.04
C GLY A 205 10.45 -24.35 14.06
N PRO A 206 11.73 -24.73 14.27
CA PRO A 206 12.10 -25.71 15.30
C PRO A 206 11.93 -25.18 16.75
N GLN A 207 11.72 -23.86 16.92
CA GLN A 207 11.19 -23.25 18.15
C GLN A 207 9.67 -23.38 18.29
N ALA A 208 8.97 -23.92 17.28
CA ALA A 208 7.69 -24.59 17.47
C ALA A 208 7.98 -25.85 18.30
N GLY A 209 8.29 -25.67 19.58
CA GLY A 209 8.28 -26.77 20.54
C GLY A 209 6.92 -27.43 20.39
N GLN A 210 6.91 -28.72 20.11
CA GLN A 210 5.72 -29.52 19.74
C GLN A 210 4.64 -29.58 20.84
N ASP A 211 4.74 -28.76 21.89
CA ASP A 211 3.96 -28.84 23.12
C ASP A 211 3.21 -27.53 23.49
N TYR A 212 3.38 -26.41 22.77
CA TYR A 212 2.64 -25.18 23.07
C TYR A 212 1.89 -24.67 21.84
N HIS A 213 0.70 -25.23 21.62
CA HIS A 213 -0.28 -24.73 20.68
C HIS A 213 -1.47 -24.18 21.47
N LEU A 214 -1.89 -22.95 21.16
CA LEU A 214 -3.18 -22.46 21.64
C LEU A 214 -4.25 -23.02 20.72
N GLY A 215 -5.32 -23.57 21.30
CA GLY A 215 -6.45 -24.07 20.52
C GLY A 215 -7.02 -22.96 19.63
N LEU A 216 -7.37 -23.29 18.39
CA LEU A 216 -7.88 -22.31 17.41
C LEU A 216 -9.05 -21.49 17.97
N ASN A 217 -9.95 -22.12 18.72
CA ASN A 217 -11.08 -21.42 19.36
C ASN A 217 -10.63 -20.37 20.38
N ASP A 218 -9.60 -20.65 21.17
CA ASP A 218 -9.10 -19.72 22.18
C ASP A 218 -8.34 -18.56 21.54
N ALA A 219 -7.54 -18.85 20.50
CA ALA A 219 -6.85 -17.83 19.72
C ALA A 219 -7.86 -16.90 19.02
N ALA A 220 -8.87 -17.49 18.35
CA ALA A 220 -9.96 -16.77 17.70
C ALA A 220 -10.77 -15.92 18.69
N GLN A 221 -11.05 -16.43 19.89
CA GLN A 221 -11.76 -15.68 20.93
C GLN A 221 -10.98 -14.42 21.34
N ARG A 222 -9.67 -14.55 21.63
CA ARG A 222 -8.81 -13.42 22.04
C ARG A 222 -8.68 -12.34 20.96
N SER A 223 -8.50 -12.75 19.70
CA SER A 223 -8.42 -11.80 18.59
C SER A 223 -9.77 -11.13 18.33
N ALA A 224 -10.89 -11.85 18.49
CA ALA A 224 -12.24 -11.31 18.31
C ALA A 224 -12.61 -10.30 19.41
N GLU A 225 -12.29 -10.57 20.67
CA GLU A 225 -12.47 -9.62 21.77
C GLU A 225 -11.74 -8.30 21.50
N THR A 226 -10.48 -8.39 21.06
CA THR A 226 -9.69 -7.21 20.71
C THR A 226 -10.29 -6.46 19.51
N ALA A 227 -10.74 -7.16 18.47
CA ALA A 227 -11.35 -6.56 17.29
C ALA A 227 -12.68 -5.86 17.63
N VAL A 228 -13.54 -6.47 18.45
CA VAL A 228 -14.82 -5.89 18.88
C VAL A 228 -14.59 -4.70 19.82
N ASN A 229 -13.63 -4.79 20.74
CA ASN A 229 -13.26 -3.64 21.58
C ASN A 229 -12.78 -2.46 20.72
N LEU A 230 -11.91 -2.72 19.74
CA LEU A 230 -11.43 -1.70 18.82
C LEU A 230 -12.56 -1.10 17.96
N LEU A 231 -13.48 -1.95 17.47
CA LEU A 231 -14.65 -1.54 16.70
C LEU A 231 -15.47 -0.44 17.41
N TYR A 232 -15.61 -0.55 18.73
CA TYR A 232 -16.35 0.42 19.55
C TYR A 232 -15.47 1.53 20.15
N ALA A 233 -14.16 1.33 20.30
CA ALA A 233 -13.23 2.34 20.80
C ALA A 233 -12.97 3.47 19.78
N VAL A 234 -13.05 3.18 18.48
CA VAL A 234 -12.90 4.20 17.44
C VAL A 234 -14.09 5.17 17.52
N SER A 235 -13.85 6.42 17.91
CA SER A 235 -14.93 7.38 18.15
C SER A 235 -15.73 7.72 16.88
N GLU A 236 -17.02 8.05 17.04
CA GLU A 236 -17.86 8.50 15.92
C GLU A 236 -17.29 9.78 15.29
N ASN A 237 -16.70 10.66 16.10
CA ASN A 237 -16.03 11.88 15.66
C ASN A 237 -14.59 11.67 15.22
N ALA A 238 -14.03 10.46 15.32
CA ALA A 238 -12.62 10.17 15.04
C ALA A 238 -12.23 10.37 13.57
N ARG A 239 -13.00 11.11 12.75
CA ARG A 239 -12.93 11.12 11.29
C ARG A 239 -12.95 9.69 10.73
N SER A 240 -13.55 9.45 9.58
CA SER A 240 -13.00 8.36 8.77
C SER A 240 -11.51 8.65 8.69
N GLY A 241 -10.65 7.67 8.96
CA GLY A 241 -9.28 7.76 8.46
C GLY A 241 -9.43 8.20 7.01
N PRO A 242 -8.78 9.30 6.66
CA PRO A 242 -9.37 10.38 5.87
C PRO A 242 -10.14 9.80 4.70
N ALA A 243 -11.44 10.10 4.59
CA ALA A 243 -12.17 9.86 3.35
C ALA A 243 -11.27 10.36 2.22
N GLN A 244 -10.63 9.47 1.44
CA GLN A 244 -9.60 9.84 0.46
C GLN A 244 -8.89 11.13 0.83
N ARG A 245 -7.85 11.08 1.69
CA ARG A 245 -7.13 12.31 2.11
C ARG A 245 -6.91 13.23 0.93
N PHE A 246 -6.68 12.66 -0.25
CA PHE A 246 -6.80 13.37 -1.51
C PHE A 246 -7.90 12.77 -2.38
N SER A 247 -9.02 13.49 -2.54
CA SER A 247 -10.01 13.20 -3.57
C SER A 247 -9.39 13.33 -4.96
N GLU A 248 -9.96 12.70 -5.98
CA GLU A 248 -9.45 12.83 -7.35
C GLU A 248 -9.35 14.30 -7.80
N ALA A 249 -10.34 15.11 -7.45
CA ALA A 249 -10.34 16.55 -7.71
C ALA A 249 -9.16 17.27 -7.01
N SER A 250 -8.82 16.90 -5.77
CA SER A 250 -7.64 17.47 -5.08
C SER A 250 -6.31 17.04 -5.71
N LEU A 251 -6.25 15.86 -6.32
CA LEU A 251 -5.07 15.38 -7.06
C LEU A 251 -4.93 16.13 -8.39
N ARG A 252 -6.03 16.36 -9.10
CA ARG A 252 -6.06 17.22 -10.30
C ARG A 252 -5.65 18.65 -9.96
N ALA A 253 -6.16 19.20 -8.85
CA ALA A 253 -5.77 20.51 -8.33
C ALA A 253 -4.25 20.60 -8.08
N ALA A 254 -3.67 19.58 -7.44
CA ALA A 254 -2.23 19.51 -7.17
C ALA A 254 -1.39 19.52 -8.46
N LEU A 255 -1.78 18.73 -9.46
CA LEU A 255 -1.11 18.68 -10.76
C LEU A 255 -1.15 20.04 -11.48
N LEU A 256 -2.33 20.66 -11.53
CA LEU A 256 -2.55 21.96 -12.17
C LEU A 256 -1.77 23.08 -11.47
N LEU A 257 -1.79 23.12 -10.12
CA LEU A 257 -1.05 24.11 -9.34
C LEU A 257 0.46 23.96 -9.54
N ALA A 258 0.98 22.72 -9.45
CA ALA A 258 2.40 22.46 -9.69
C ALA A 258 2.81 22.85 -11.10
N PHE A 259 1.99 22.53 -12.12
CA PHE A 259 2.23 22.93 -13.50
C PHE A 259 2.30 24.44 -13.66
N ALA A 260 1.32 25.19 -13.12
CA ALA A 260 1.31 26.65 -13.15
C ALA A 260 2.58 27.23 -12.54
N ARG A 261 3.03 26.70 -11.40
CA ARG A 261 4.25 27.13 -10.72
C ARG A 261 5.52 26.80 -11.52
N VAL A 262 5.62 25.60 -12.11
CA VAL A 262 6.75 25.23 -12.99
C VAL A 262 6.86 26.18 -14.18
N ARG A 263 5.71 26.55 -14.78
CA ARG A 263 5.64 27.41 -15.96
C ARG A 263 5.62 28.90 -15.63
N LYS A 264 5.52 29.26 -14.34
CA LYS A 264 5.39 30.64 -13.86
C LYS A 264 4.25 31.38 -14.56
N LEU A 265 3.09 30.72 -14.69
CA LEU A 265 1.94 31.30 -15.36
C LEU A 265 1.37 32.47 -14.54
N PRO A 266 0.95 33.57 -15.19
CA PRO A 266 0.27 34.66 -14.51
C PRO A 266 -1.11 34.18 -14.01
N PRO A 267 -1.61 34.69 -12.86
CA PRO A 267 -2.91 34.31 -12.33
C PRO A 267 -4.05 34.71 -13.28
N GLU A 268 -5.10 33.89 -13.34
CA GLU A 268 -6.29 34.09 -14.18
C GLU A 268 -7.58 34.11 -13.33
N SER A 269 -8.70 34.50 -13.94
CA SER A 269 -10.02 34.43 -13.27
C SER A 269 -10.39 32.99 -12.94
N ILE A 270 -10.95 32.78 -11.75
CA ILE A 270 -11.32 31.45 -11.22
C ILE A 270 -12.66 30.93 -11.76
N ASP A 271 -13.38 31.71 -12.59
CA ASP A 271 -14.72 31.37 -13.08
C ASP A 271 -14.75 30.06 -13.89
N GLY A 272 -13.65 29.73 -14.56
CA GLY A 272 -13.50 28.49 -15.32
C GLY A 272 -13.04 27.27 -14.49
N VAL A 273 -12.76 27.43 -13.20
CA VAL A 273 -12.30 26.33 -12.35
C VAL A 273 -13.51 25.49 -11.91
N PRO A 274 -13.56 24.18 -12.21
CA PRO A 274 -14.65 23.31 -11.82
C PRO A 274 -14.94 23.34 -10.31
N ALA A 275 -16.22 23.30 -9.94
CA ALA A 275 -16.66 23.44 -8.56
C ALA A 275 -16.09 22.35 -7.64
N GLU A 276 -15.94 21.13 -8.15
CA GLU A 276 -15.35 20.01 -7.44
C GLU A 276 -13.86 20.21 -7.15
N ILE A 277 -13.11 20.85 -8.07
CA ILE A 277 -11.70 21.20 -7.86
C ILE A 277 -11.59 22.31 -6.81
N ARG A 278 -12.49 23.30 -6.87
CA ARG A 278 -12.54 24.39 -5.89
C ARG A 278 -12.79 23.88 -4.48
N ALA A 279 -13.88 23.14 -4.29
CA ALA A 279 -14.26 22.59 -3.00
C ALA A 279 -13.19 21.64 -2.45
N ALA A 280 -12.61 20.79 -3.30
CA ALA A 280 -11.56 19.87 -2.88
C ALA A 280 -10.29 20.59 -2.42
N LEU A 281 -9.86 21.65 -3.14
CA LEU A 281 -8.70 22.45 -2.75
C LEU A 281 -8.92 23.19 -1.43
N GLU A 282 -10.05 23.88 -1.31
CA GLU A 282 -10.42 24.62 -0.09
C GLU A 282 -10.44 23.68 1.12
N GLN A 283 -11.04 22.49 0.97
CA GLN A 283 -11.07 21.47 2.02
C GLN A 283 -9.66 21.01 2.45
N GLN A 284 -8.73 20.81 1.50
CA GLN A 284 -7.35 20.42 1.85
C GLN A 284 -6.62 21.53 2.59
N LEU A 285 -6.72 22.75 2.08
CA LEU A 285 -6.05 23.90 2.65
C LEU A 285 -6.62 24.25 4.04
N GLU A 286 -7.93 24.16 4.23
CA GLU A 286 -8.56 24.32 5.53
C GLU A 286 -8.08 23.25 6.53
N ALA A 287 -7.99 21.99 6.10
CA ALA A 287 -7.52 20.90 6.94
C ALA A 287 -6.06 21.07 7.40
N ASP A 288 -5.23 21.68 6.56
CA ASP A 288 -3.83 21.99 6.86
C ASP A 288 -3.65 23.40 7.49
N GLY A 289 -4.73 24.16 7.72
CA GLY A 289 -4.70 25.47 8.40
C GLY A 289 -4.31 26.66 7.51
N HIS A 290 -4.41 26.51 6.19
CA HIS A 290 -3.93 27.46 5.17
C HIS A 290 -5.01 27.87 4.15
N LEU A 291 -6.27 28.00 4.60
CA LEU A 291 -7.38 28.42 3.72
C LEU A 291 -7.14 29.82 3.09
N ASP A 292 -6.30 30.63 3.71
CA ASP A 292 -5.91 31.98 3.25
C ASP A 292 -5.26 31.99 1.86
N ILE A 293 -4.55 30.92 1.47
CA ILE A 293 -3.90 30.84 0.15
C ILE A 293 -4.80 30.30 -0.96
N ALA A 294 -6.03 29.86 -0.65
CA ALA A 294 -6.94 29.27 -1.63
C ALA A 294 -7.22 30.17 -2.84
N PRO A 295 -7.47 31.49 -2.70
CA PRO A 295 -7.71 32.37 -3.85
C PRO A 295 -6.54 32.41 -4.83
N THR A 296 -5.30 32.51 -4.33
CA THR A 296 -4.09 32.54 -5.15
C THR A 296 -3.84 31.19 -5.83
N ALA A 297 -4.06 30.08 -5.12
CA ALA A 297 -3.91 28.75 -5.68
C ALA A 297 -4.96 28.48 -6.78
N LEU A 298 -6.22 28.89 -6.60
CA LEU A 298 -7.27 28.78 -7.61
C LEU A 298 -6.96 29.61 -8.86
N ALA A 299 -6.45 30.82 -8.71
CA ALA A 299 -6.06 31.66 -9.84
C ALA A 299 -4.92 31.05 -10.67
N ALA A 300 -3.97 30.39 -10.01
CA ALA A 300 -2.90 29.63 -10.68
C ALA A 300 -3.42 28.38 -11.39
N ILE A 301 -4.36 27.65 -10.77
CA ILE A 301 -5.03 26.49 -11.38
C ILE A 301 -5.80 26.92 -12.64
N ALA A 302 -6.54 28.03 -12.58
CA ALA A 302 -7.23 28.59 -13.74
C ALA A 302 -6.26 28.90 -14.89
N ALA A 303 -5.10 29.47 -14.58
CA ALA A 303 -4.07 29.76 -15.56
C ALA A 303 -3.49 28.49 -16.20
N ALA A 304 -3.27 27.43 -15.41
CA ALA A 304 -2.87 26.13 -15.93
C ALA A 304 -3.91 25.56 -16.91
N GLN A 305 -5.20 25.58 -16.54
CA GLN A 305 -6.26 25.06 -17.39
C GLN A 305 -6.35 25.83 -18.72
N LYS A 306 -6.24 27.16 -18.67
CA LYS A 306 -6.21 28.01 -19.88
C LYS A 306 -5.02 27.67 -20.78
N ALA A 307 -3.83 27.54 -20.22
CA ALA A 307 -2.63 27.21 -20.98
C ALA A 307 -2.73 25.81 -21.64
N ILE A 308 -3.24 24.81 -20.90
CA ILE A 308 -3.41 23.45 -21.40
C ILE A 308 -4.48 23.39 -22.51
N ALA A 309 -5.57 24.15 -22.36
CA ALA A 309 -6.59 24.26 -23.40
C ALA A 309 -6.07 24.89 -24.70
N GLN A 310 -5.07 25.77 -24.61
CA GLN A 310 -4.44 26.43 -25.76
C GLN A 310 -3.35 25.58 -26.42
N ASP A 311 -2.62 24.77 -25.64
CA ASP A 311 -1.55 23.90 -26.12
C ASP A 311 -1.60 22.53 -25.44
N ASN A 312 -2.16 21.56 -26.16
CA ASN A 312 -2.28 20.17 -25.70
C ASN A 312 -0.96 19.39 -25.76
N THR A 313 0.15 20.02 -26.16
CA THR A 313 1.47 19.39 -26.18
C THR A 313 2.24 19.57 -24.87
N LEU A 314 1.73 20.43 -23.99
CA LEU A 314 2.32 20.74 -22.69
C LEU A 314 2.39 19.49 -21.81
N THR A 315 3.47 19.37 -21.05
CA THR A 315 3.73 18.23 -20.17
C THR A 315 4.39 18.68 -18.86
N LEU A 316 4.39 17.77 -17.89
CA LEU A 316 4.98 17.92 -16.56
C LEU A 316 5.66 16.61 -16.15
N THR A 317 6.93 16.66 -15.75
CA THR A 317 7.61 15.46 -15.22
C THR A 317 7.34 15.28 -13.73
N ALA A 318 7.33 14.03 -13.25
CA ALA A 318 7.18 13.73 -11.81
C ALA A 318 8.24 14.43 -10.95
N LYS A 319 9.47 14.58 -11.46
CA LYS A 319 10.55 15.32 -10.78
C LYS A 319 10.21 16.80 -10.64
N GLN A 320 9.74 17.45 -11.72
CA GLN A 320 9.32 18.85 -11.66
C GLN A 320 8.16 19.06 -10.69
N TYR A 321 7.19 18.14 -10.70
CA TYR A 321 6.10 18.13 -9.75
C TYR A 321 6.61 18.06 -8.31
N ASP A 322 7.44 17.07 -7.96
CA ASP A 322 7.94 16.90 -6.60
C ASP A 322 8.82 18.07 -6.13
N THR A 323 9.58 18.71 -7.04
CA THR A 323 10.32 19.94 -6.74
C THR A 323 9.37 21.07 -6.33
N GLN A 324 8.29 21.31 -7.09
CA GLN A 324 7.33 22.37 -6.75
C GLN A 324 6.52 22.03 -5.50
N ARG A 325 6.17 20.76 -5.33
CA ARG A 325 5.52 20.25 -4.12
C ARG A 325 6.37 20.55 -2.88
N ALA A 326 7.66 20.22 -2.91
CA ALA A 326 8.57 20.46 -1.80
C ALA A 326 8.71 21.96 -1.49
N ALA A 327 8.75 22.81 -2.51
CA ALA A 327 8.78 24.27 -2.32
C ALA A 327 7.50 24.77 -1.64
N LEU A 328 6.32 24.37 -2.12
CA LEU A 328 5.04 24.78 -1.54
C LEU A 328 4.87 24.28 -0.11
N VAL A 329 5.22 23.01 0.16
CA VAL A 329 5.17 22.45 1.52
C VAL A 329 6.10 23.18 2.47
N GLY A 330 7.30 23.57 2.01
CA GLY A 330 8.22 24.41 2.78
C GLY A 330 7.68 25.82 3.03
N GLU A 331 7.06 26.45 2.02
CA GLU A 331 6.40 27.78 2.14
C GLU A 331 5.28 27.76 3.19
N LEU A 332 4.53 26.66 3.27
CA LEU A 332 3.43 26.48 4.22
C LEU A 332 3.90 25.99 5.60
N GLY A 333 5.18 25.66 5.78
CA GLY A 333 5.69 25.13 7.05
C GLY A 333 5.12 23.75 7.41
N LEU A 334 4.63 23.00 6.42
CA LEU A 334 4.05 21.68 6.61
C LEU A 334 5.14 20.59 6.72
N ASP A 335 4.91 19.59 7.56
CA ASP A 335 5.82 18.45 7.68
C ASP A 335 5.77 17.58 6.40
N SER A 336 6.94 17.10 5.97
CA SER A 336 7.12 16.22 4.81
C SER A 336 7.82 14.90 5.15
N GLY A 337 7.98 14.59 6.45
CA GLY A 337 8.55 13.36 6.96
C GLY A 337 7.77 12.10 6.56
N ARG A 338 8.44 10.95 6.66
CA ARG A 338 7.87 9.63 6.34
C ARG A 338 6.67 9.35 7.27
N GLY A 339 5.47 9.26 6.71
CA GLY A 339 4.22 9.06 7.45
C GLY A 339 3.29 10.27 7.51
N HIS A 340 3.78 11.47 7.16
CA HIS A 340 2.96 12.67 7.03
C HIS A 340 2.36 12.77 5.62
N LEU A 341 1.06 13.09 5.55
CA LEU A 341 0.29 13.11 4.31
C LEU A 341 -0.15 14.54 3.93
N SER A 342 0.75 15.52 3.92
CA SER A 342 0.39 16.94 3.65
C SER A 342 -0.01 17.17 2.18
N TRP A 343 -0.95 18.10 1.93
CA TRP A 343 -1.27 18.53 0.57
C TRP A 343 -0.25 19.61 0.10
N PRO A 344 0.24 19.57 -1.16
CA PRO A 344 -0.04 18.56 -2.16
C PRO A 344 0.71 17.23 -1.92
N PRO A 345 0.10 16.09 -2.31
CA PRO A 345 0.71 14.76 -2.16
C PRO A 345 1.93 14.55 -3.04
N THR A 346 2.73 13.53 -2.74
CA THR A 346 3.90 13.15 -3.57
C THR A 346 3.49 12.62 -4.95
N SER A 347 4.41 12.67 -5.92
CA SER A 347 4.19 12.05 -7.23
C SER A 347 3.88 10.55 -7.12
N GLN A 348 4.47 9.85 -6.15
CA GLN A 348 4.18 8.43 -5.89
C GLN A 348 2.73 8.20 -5.49
N THR A 349 2.17 9.09 -4.67
CA THR A 349 0.76 9.05 -4.29
C THR A 349 -0.13 9.30 -5.51
N ILE A 350 0.18 10.31 -6.33
CA ILE A 350 -0.55 10.60 -7.57
C ILE A 350 -0.52 9.39 -8.52
N ILE A 351 0.65 8.78 -8.74
CA ILE A 351 0.83 7.60 -9.60
C ILE A 351 -0.06 6.46 -9.14
N LYS A 352 -0.06 6.16 -7.84
CA LYS A 352 -0.89 5.09 -7.26
C LYS A 352 -2.38 5.34 -7.49
N ARG A 353 -2.81 6.60 -7.47
CA ARG A 353 -4.23 6.99 -7.55
C ARG A 353 -4.74 7.13 -8.99
N PHE A 354 -3.85 7.34 -9.96
CA PHE A 354 -4.19 7.39 -11.37
C PHE A 354 -3.55 6.21 -12.13
N ASN A 355 -4.10 5.01 -11.93
CA ASN A 355 -3.79 3.78 -12.69
C ASN A 355 -2.34 3.29 -12.66
N GLY A 356 -1.52 3.75 -11.71
CA GLY A 356 -0.17 3.21 -11.46
C GLY A 356 0.92 3.80 -12.34
N TYR A 357 0.63 4.78 -13.20
CA TYR A 357 1.62 5.45 -14.05
C TYR A 357 1.47 6.97 -14.05
N TRP A 358 2.60 7.69 -14.14
CA TRP A 358 2.60 9.15 -14.17
C TRP A 358 1.88 9.72 -15.39
N ASN A 359 2.01 9.07 -16.55
CA ASN A 359 1.35 9.50 -17.77
C ASN A 359 -0.18 9.47 -17.65
N ASP A 360 -0.72 8.44 -17.00
CA ASP A 360 -2.15 8.30 -16.78
C ASP A 360 -2.68 9.44 -15.90
N ALA A 361 -1.86 9.95 -14.96
CA ALA A 361 -2.18 11.13 -14.16
C ALA A 361 -2.19 12.44 -14.97
N LEU A 362 -1.26 12.59 -15.93
CA LEU A 362 -1.20 13.78 -16.79
C LEU A 362 -2.45 13.90 -17.67
N GLU A 363 -2.95 12.78 -18.18
CA GLU A 363 -4.16 12.72 -19.00
C GLU A 363 -5.40 13.25 -18.26
N GLN A 364 -5.48 13.06 -16.94
CA GLN A 364 -6.61 13.54 -16.12
C GLN A 364 -6.74 15.07 -16.06
N VAL A 365 -5.68 15.79 -16.41
CA VAL A 365 -5.65 17.25 -16.44
C VAL A 365 -5.39 17.80 -17.83
N GLY A 366 -5.45 16.96 -18.87
CA GLY A 366 -5.23 17.36 -20.27
C GLY A 366 -3.77 17.58 -20.66
N LEU A 367 -2.81 17.21 -19.80
CA LEU A 367 -1.38 17.28 -20.13
C LEU A 367 -0.94 16.07 -20.96
N ARG A 368 -0.02 16.30 -21.89
CA ARG A 368 0.52 15.26 -22.77
C ARG A 368 1.38 14.27 -21.98
N ALA A 369 1.07 12.99 -22.13
CA ALA A 369 1.93 11.88 -21.75
C ALA A 369 3.25 11.90 -22.55
N GLN A 370 4.39 11.81 -21.86
CA GLN A 370 5.68 11.62 -22.55
C GLN A 370 5.82 10.16 -23.00
N SER A 371 6.49 9.92 -24.13
CA SER A 371 6.82 8.56 -24.59
C SER A 371 7.80 7.90 -23.61
N GLY A 372 7.26 7.19 -22.63
CA GLY A 372 8.00 6.35 -21.70
C GLY A 372 8.18 4.93 -22.24
N ARG A 373 8.89 4.10 -21.47
CA ARG A 373 9.02 2.67 -21.73
C ARG A 373 7.64 2.03 -21.90
N LYS A 374 7.46 1.13 -22.88
CA LYS A 374 6.24 0.32 -23.01
C LYS A 374 5.92 -0.37 -21.68
N ARG A 375 4.64 -0.31 -21.27
CA ARG A 375 4.11 -0.95 -20.06
C ARG A 375 4.62 -2.40 -19.97
N GLY A 376 5.21 -2.79 -18.84
CA GLY A 376 5.77 -4.14 -18.62
C GLY A 376 7.11 -4.46 -19.30
N GLY A 377 7.78 -3.50 -19.97
CA GLY A 377 9.06 -3.77 -20.63
C GLY A 377 10.22 -3.98 -19.64
N LEU A 378 11.02 -5.03 -19.83
CA LEU A 378 12.26 -5.29 -19.08
C LEU A 378 13.16 -4.05 -19.03
N LYS A 379 13.72 -3.72 -17.84
CA LYS A 379 14.59 -2.54 -17.63
C LYS A 379 15.84 -2.55 -18.52
N PHE A 380 16.31 -3.73 -18.87
CA PHE A 380 17.48 -3.96 -19.70
C PHE A 380 17.18 -5.15 -20.62
N SER A 381 17.48 -5.00 -21.91
CA SER A 381 17.44 -6.09 -22.89
C SER A 381 18.65 -7.02 -22.68
N ASP A 382 18.61 -8.24 -23.24
CA ASP A 382 19.77 -9.15 -23.21
C ASP A 382 21.04 -8.50 -23.77
N ARG A 383 20.87 -7.64 -24.78
CA ARG A 383 21.98 -6.88 -25.36
C ARG A 383 22.58 -5.90 -24.35
N ASP A 384 21.79 -5.32 -23.46
CA ASP A 384 22.27 -4.38 -22.44
C ASP A 384 23.08 -5.09 -21.36
N TYR A 385 22.71 -6.33 -21.00
CA TYR A 385 23.50 -7.17 -20.09
C TYR A 385 24.88 -7.49 -20.67
N ILE A 386 24.93 -7.91 -21.93
CA ILE A 386 26.20 -8.20 -22.62
C ILE A 386 27.04 -6.93 -22.81
N ASN A 387 26.41 -5.81 -23.18
CA ASN A 387 27.11 -4.53 -23.33
C ASN A 387 27.69 -4.02 -22.01
N ALA A 388 26.99 -4.21 -20.90
CA ALA A 388 27.49 -3.85 -19.57
C ALA A 388 28.75 -4.62 -19.21
N LEU A 389 28.74 -5.94 -19.45
CA LEU A 389 29.89 -6.82 -19.19
C LEU A 389 31.08 -6.45 -20.07
N ARG A 390 30.87 -6.18 -21.36
CA ARG A 390 31.95 -5.74 -22.27
C ARG A 390 32.50 -4.36 -21.90
N ALA A 391 31.63 -3.40 -21.60
CA ALA A 391 32.04 -2.06 -21.16
C ALA A 391 32.84 -2.13 -19.85
N PHE A 392 32.45 -3.01 -18.94
CA PHE A 392 33.21 -3.30 -17.72
C PHE A 392 34.54 -3.96 -18.02
N ALA A 393 34.60 -4.96 -18.90
CA ALA A 393 35.84 -5.64 -19.25
C ALA A 393 36.88 -4.68 -19.85
N THR A 394 36.46 -3.80 -20.77
CA THR A 394 37.31 -2.73 -21.31
C THR A 394 37.82 -1.80 -20.21
N TRP A 395 36.96 -1.43 -19.27
CA TRP A 395 37.36 -0.60 -18.13
C TRP A 395 38.35 -1.33 -17.21
N SER A 396 38.08 -2.61 -16.92
CA SER A 396 38.91 -3.47 -16.05
C SER A 396 40.31 -3.65 -16.62
N ALA A 397 40.42 -3.89 -17.94
CA ALA A 397 41.68 -3.98 -18.65
C ALA A 397 42.48 -2.67 -18.57
N LYS A 398 41.81 -1.52 -18.75
CA LYS A 398 42.45 -0.20 -18.64
C LYS A 398 42.96 0.12 -17.23
N HIS A 399 42.37 -0.47 -16.20
CA HIS A 399 42.71 -0.22 -14.79
C HIS A 399 43.44 -1.40 -14.12
N GLY A 400 43.96 -2.35 -14.91
CA GLY A 400 44.76 -3.48 -14.40
C GLY A 400 44.04 -4.38 -13.40
N SER A 401 42.70 -4.42 -13.43
CA SER A 401 41.89 -5.17 -12.47
C SER A 401 41.32 -6.43 -13.13
N SER A 402 41.15 -7.50 -12.35
CA SER A 402 40.50 -8.73 -12.83
C SER A 402 38.98 -8.51 -12.95
N PRO A 403 38.32 -9.00 -14.02
CA PRO A 403 36.89 -8.83 -14.25
C PRO A 403 36.04 -9.73 -13.33
N SER A 404 36.05 -9.41 -12.03
CA SER A 404 35.32 -10.12 -10.99
C SER A 404 33.98 -9.44 -10.65
N TYR A 405 33.07 -10.21 -10.04
CA TYR A 405 31.80 -9.69 -9.53
C TYR A 405 31.99 -8.48 -8.61
N LYS A 406 32.95 -8.57 -7.67
CA LYS A 406 33.27 -7.50 -6.73
C LYS A 406 33.72 -6.24 -7.48
N THR A 407 34.64 -6.40 -8.41
CA THR A 407 35.19 -5.30 -9.22
C THR A 407 34.12 -4.66 -10.11
N TYR A 408 33.14 -5.42 -10.59
CA TYR A 408 32.00 -4.89 -11.33
C TYR A 408 31.10 -4.00 -10.47
N GLN A 409 30.83 -4.41 -9.22
CA GLN A 409 30.06 -3.58 -8.29
C GLN A 409 30.79 -2.28 -7.96
N GLU A 410 32.09 -2.36 -7.72
CA GLU A 410 32.94 -1.18 -7.49
C GLU A 410 32.98 -0.25 -8.71
N TRP A 411 33.04 -0.81 -9.92
CA TRP A 411 33.01 -0.04 -11.16
C TRP A 411 31.71 0.77 -11.29
N LEU A 412 30.56 0.14 -11.05
CA LEU A 412 29.26 0.82 -11.11
C LEU A 412 29.16 1.97 -10.10
N GLU A 413 29.74 1.80 -8.91
CA GLU A 413 29.76 2.79 -7.85
C GLU A 413 30.73 3.95 -8.15
N LYS A 414 32.00 3.63 -8.46
CA LYS A 414 33.05 4.62 -8.74
C LYS A 414 32.79 5.45 -9.99
N THR A 415 32.08 4.91 -10.97
CA THR A 415 31.78 5.60 -12.24
C THR A 415 30.40 6.24 -12.29
N GLY A 416 29.60 6.14 -11.22
CA GLY A 416 28.25 6.71 -11.18
C GLY A 416 27.27 6.07 -12.18
N ARG A 417 27.53 4.83 -12.61
CA ARG A 417 26.76 4.13 -13.66
C ARG A 417 25.60 3.29 -13.13
N ARG A 418 25.30 3.39 -11.82
CA ARG A 418 24.13 2.73 -11.21
C ARG A 418 22.85 3.20 -11.92
N GLY A 419 22.10 2.24 -12.49
CA GLY A 419 20.86 2.50 -13.21
C GLY A 419 20.99 2.67 -14.72
N VAL A 420 22.22 2.91 -15.24
CA VAL A 420 22.54 2.91 -16.68
C VAL A 420 22.87 1.49 -17.15
N PHE A 421 23.53 0.71 -16.30
CA PHE A 421 23.82 -0.71 -16.54
C PHE A 421 23.11 -1.61 -15.51
N PRO A 422 22.86 -2.89 -15.83
CA PRO A 422 22.32 -3.86 -14.87
C PRO A 422 23.21 -4.00 -13.64
N SER A 423 22.59 -4.22 -12.47
CA SER A 423 23.33 -4.50 -11.24
C SER A 423 24.05 -5.84 -11.33
N GLY A 424 25.10 -6.04 -10.52
CA GLY A 424 25.78 -7.33 -10.45
C GLY A 424 24.82 -8.47 -10.07
N ALA A 425 23.90 -8.22 -9.14
CA ALA A 425 22.87 -9.19 -8.76
C ALA A 425 21.96 -9.55 -9.94
N ALA A 426 21.51 -8.56 -10.72
CA ALA A 426 20.70 -8.79 -11.92
C ALA A 426 21.45 -9.61 -12.97
N ILE A 427 22.76 -9.37 -13.16
CA ILE A 427 23.60 -10.20 -14.04
C ILE A 427 23.62 -11.66 -13.57
N ARG A 428 23.88 -11.91 -12.28
CA ARG A 428 23.92 -13.27 -11.74
C ARG A 428 22.57 -13.97 -11.86
N GLN A 429 21.48 -13.26 -11.63
CA GLN A 429 20.15 -13.82 -11.76
C GLN A 429 19.80 -14.14 -13.21
N ARG A 430 20.20 -13.28 -14.17
CA ARG A 430 19.95 -13.50 -15.60
C ARG A 430 20.73 -14.69 -16.16
N PHE A 431 21.99 -14.88 -15.75
CA PHE A 431 22.88 -15.93 -16.28
C PHE A 431 23.12 -17.10 -15.32
N GLY A 432 22.48 -17.12 -14.15
CA GLY A 432 22.68 -18.11 -13.08
C GLY A 432 23.97 -17.92 -12.26
N SER A 433 25.06 -17.46 -12.87
CA SER A 433 26.33 -17.17 -12.18
C SER A 433 27.15 -16.08 -12.86
N TRP A 434 28.12 -15.50 -12.13
CA TRP A 434 29.07 -14.55 -12.72
C TRP A 434 29.93 -15.19 -13.82
N ARG A 435 30.32 -16.45 -13.62
CA ARG A 435 31.14 -17.21 -14.59
C ARG A 435 30.37 -17.43 -15.90
N ALA A 436 29.09 -17.79 -15.81
CA ALA A 436 28.23 -17.93 -16.99
C ALA A 436 28.02 -16.58 -17.71
N ALA A 437 27.86 -15.49 -16.96
CA ALA A 437 27.76 -14.14 -17.52
C ALA A 437 29.04 -13.73 -18.27
N ALA A 438 30.21 -13.92 -17.67
CA ALA A 438 31.50 -13.61 -18.29
C ALA A 438 31.73 -14.43 -19.57
N SER A 439 31.40 -15.73 -19.54
CA SER A 439 31.44 -16.59 -20.73
C SER A 439 30.50 -16.11 -21.83
N ALA A 440 29.28 -15.69 -21.50
CA ALA A 440 28.30 -15.18 -22.46
C ALA A 440 28.76 -13.85 -23.10
N ALA A 441 29.49 -13.03 -22.36
CA ALA A 441 30.03 -11.77 -22.85
C ALA A 441 31.40 -11.90 -23.53
N GLN A 442 32.04 -13.07 -23.45
CA GLN A 442 33.39 -13.38 -23.93
C GLN A 442 34.49 -12.54 -23.26
N ILE A 443 34.46 -12.45 -21.93
CA ILE A 443 35.39 -11.65 -21.12
C ILE A 443 36.06 -12.44 -19.99
#